data_AF-A0A7C2TKJ8-F1
#
_entry.id   AF-A0A7C2TKJ8-F1
#
_cell.length_a   1.000
_cell.length_b   1.000
_cell.length_c   1.000
_cell.angle_alpha   90.00
_cell.angle_beta   90.00
_cell.angle_gamma   90.00
#
_symmetry.space_group_name_H-M   'P 1'
#
loop_
_entity.id
_entity.type
_entity.pdbx_description
1 polymer ?
#
loop_
_entity_poly.entity_id
_entity_poly.type
_entity_poly.pdbx_seq_one_letter_code
_entity_poly.pdbx_strand_id
1 'polypeptide(L)' 'KIHLHAAMGHHGDTLTACVRKGTTTYLVLEVCIMEITGIAATRPWYPEGGFNRLTFS' A
#
# COMPACT_ATOMS: atom_id res chain seq x y z
N LYS A 1 -3.21 -8.90 2.40
CA LYS A 1 -2.57 -8.15 1.29
C LYS A 1 -2.61 -6.67 1.64
N ILE A 2 -1.46 -5.99 1.67
CA ILE A 2 -1.36 -4.55 1.97
C ILE A 2 -1.34 -3.78 0.65
N HIS A 3 -1.99 -2.62 0.61
CA HIS A 3 -2.03 -1.74 -0.55
C HIS A 3 -1.32 -0.45 -0.18
N LEU A 4 -0.11 -0.26 -0.71
CA LEU A 4 0.73 0.90 -0.42
C LEU A 4 1.00 1.68 -1.71
N HIS A 5 1.00 3.00 -1.58
CA HIS A 5 1.49 3.93 -2.59
C HIS A 5 2.62 4.76 -1.98
N ALA A 6 3.55 5.19 -2.82
CA ALA A 6 4.63 6.07 -2.41
C ALA A 6 4.86 7.15 -3.47
N ALA A 7 5.33 8.30 -3.01
CA ALA A 7 5.98 9.33 -3.83
C ALA A 7 7.47 9.33 -3.46
N MET A 8 8.34 9.08 -4.43
CA MET A 8 9.79 8.95 -4.23
C MET A 8 10.51 9.95 -5.13
N GLY A 9 11.32 10.81 -4.53
CA GLY A 9 12.06 11.85 -5.23
C GLY A 9 13.47 11.42 -5.64
N HIS A 10 13.91 11.82 -6.83
CA HIS A 10 15.29 11.67 -7.28
C HIS A 10 15.66 12.80 -8.24
N HIS A 11 16.71 13.57 -7.92
CA HIS A 11 17.22 14.67 -8.78
C HIS A 11 16.17 15.68 -9.27
N GLY A 12 15.17 16.00 -8.46
CA GLY A 12 14.11 16.95 -8.82
C GLY A 12 12.89 16.31 -9.50
N ASP A 13 12.98 15.04 -9.88
CA ASP A 13 11.85 14.25 -10.35
C ASP A 13 11.14 13.53 -9.21
N THR A 14 9.85 13.27 -9.38
CA THR A 14 9.05 12.49 -8.42
C THR A 14 8.35 11.34 -9.12
N LEU A 15 8.60 10.12 -8.65
CA LEU A 15 7.86 8.93 -9.05
C LEU A 15 6.74 8.67 -8.04
N THR A 16 5.48 8.69 -8.50
CA THR A 16 4.31 8.31 -7.69
C THR A 16 3.72 7.01 -8.21
N ALA A 17 3.77 5.94 -7.41
CA ALA A 17 3.38 4.61 -7.87
C ALA A 17 2.94 3.67 -6.73
N CYS A 18 2.40 2.50 -7.11
CA CYS A 18 2.20 1.39 -6.18
C CYS A 18 3.54 0.82 -5.71
N VAL A 19 3.69 0.57 -4.42
CA VAL A 19 4.86 -0.16 -3.90
C VAL A 19 4.73 -1.63 -4.27
N ARG A 20 5.82 -2.22 -4.80
CA ARG A 20 5.84 -3.60 -5.26
C ARG A 20 6.78 -4.45 -4.42
N LYS A 21 6.63 -5.77 -4.52
CA LYS A 21 7.55 -6.71 -3.89
C LYS A 21 8.96 -6.44 -4.39
N GLY A 22 9.94 -6.37 -3.49
CA GLY A 22 11.34 -6.12 -3.81
C GLY A 22 11.77 -4.65 -3.68
N THR A 23 10.87 -3.72 -3.36
CA THR A 23 11.27 -2.37 -2.93
C THR A 23 12.06 -2.49 -1.62
N THR A 24 13.23 -1.86 -1.57
CA THR A 24 14.15 -1.90 -0.42
C THR A 24 14.37 -0.51 0.15
N THR A 25 14.59 -0.46 1.46
CA THR A 25 15.10 0.73 2.15
C THR A 25 16.60 0.86 1.89
N TYR A 26 17.08 2.07 1.58
CA TYR A 26 18.51 2.30 1.38
C TYR A 26 19.24 2.54 2.71
N LEU A 27 18.83 3.57 3.46
CA LEU A 27 19.43 3.93 4.76
C LEU A 27 18.45 3.70 5.92
N VAL A 28 17.34 4.43 5.92
CA VAL A 28 16.30 4.36 6.95
C VAL A 28 14.93 4.58 6.33
N LEU A 29 13.93 3.87 6.86
CA LEU A 29 12.52 4.10 6.59
C LEU A 29 11.82 4.21 7.94
N GLU A 30 11.40 5.41 8.29
CA GLU A 30 10.62 5.65 9.50
C GLU A 30 9.14 5.45 9.19
N VAL A 31 8.48 4.57 9.95
CA VAL A 31 7.08 4.20 9.70
C VAL A 31 6.29 4.35 10.99
N CYS A 32 5.19 5.09 10.93
CA CYS A 32 4.14 5.06 11.94
C CYS A 32 2.99 4.16 11.42
N ILE A 33 2.68 3.09 12.15
CA ILE A 33 1.56 2.21 11.86
C ILE A 33 0.50 2.43 12.94
N MET A 34 -0.70 2.80 12.52
CA MET A 34 -1.85 2.98 13.41
C MET A 34 -2.90 1.91 13.11
N GLU A 35 -3.33 1.19 14.15
CA GLU A 35 -4.43 0.25 14.06
C GLU A 35 -5.76 0.97 14.25
N ILE A 36 -6.72 0.68 13.37
CA ILE A 36 -8.11 1.13 13.52
C ILE A 36 -8.89 -0.03 14.14
N THR A 37 -9.28 0.11 15.41
CA THR A 37 -10.05 -0.91 16.14
C THR A 37 -11.55 -0.81 15.84
N GLY A 38 -12.29 -1.91 16.00
CA GLY A 38 -13.75 -1.93 15.85
C GLY A 38 -14.24 -2.08 14.40
N ILE A 39 -13.34 -2.36 13.46
CA ILE A 39 -13.66 -2.68 12.06
C ILE A 39 -13.02 -4.01 11.65
N ALA A 40 -13.66 -4.74 10.73
CA ALA A 40 -13.09 -5.93 10.10
C ALA A 40 -12.92 -5.70 8.60
N ALA A 41 -11.73 -5.23 8.21
CA ALA A 41 -11.38 -5.03 6.81
C ALA A 41 -10.91 -6.34 6.16
N THR A 42 -11.53 -6.73 5.04
CA THR A 42 -11.16 -7.91 4.24
C THR A 42 -10.93 -7.53 2.78
N ARG A 43 -10.33 -8.44 1.99
CA ARG A 43 -10.05 -8.22 0.56
C ARG A 43 -10.42 -9.43 -0.32
N PRO A 44 -11.71 -9.76 -0.48
CA PRO A 44 -12.15 -10.85 -1.36
C PRO A 44 -11.84 -10.53 -2.84
N TRP A 45 -11.80 -11.57 -3.68
CA TRP A 45 -11.67 -11.40 -5.12
C TRP A 45 -12.90 -10.67 -5.68
N TYR A 46 -12.67 -9.67 -6.54
CA TYR A 46 -13.69 -8.85 -7.19
C TYR A 46 -13.60 -9.07 -8.71
N PRO A 47 -14.44 -9.94 -9.30
CA PRO A 47 -14.35 -10.35 -10.70
C PRO A 47 -14.40 -9.18 -11.69
N GLU A 48 -15.27 -8.20 -11.45
CA GLU A 48 -15.49 -7.07 -12.34
C GLU A 48 -14.26 -6.15 -12.41
N GLY A 49 -13.49 -6.07 -11.34
CA GLY A 49 -12.23 -5.32 -11.30
C GLY A 49 -10.99 -6.16 -11.61
N GLY A 50 -11.06 -7.49 -11.48
CA GLY A 50 -9.91 -8.38 -11.64
C GLY A 50 -8.87 -8.25 -10.51
N PHE A 51 -9.28 -7.87 -9.30
CA PHE A 51 -8.37 -7.73 -8.15
C PHE A 51 -9.06 -8.04 -6.81
N ASN A 52 -8.27 -8.14 -5.73
CA ASN A 52 -8.79 -8.26 -4.38
C ASN A 52 -9.22 -6.88 -3.83
N ARG A 53 -10.52 -6.61 -3.79
CA ARG A 53 -11.08 -5.31 -3.41
C ARG A 53 -11.24 -5.18 -1.90
N LEU A 54 -10.87 -4.04 -1.33
CA LEU A 54 -11.14 -3.74 0.08
C LEU A 54 -12.65 -3.70 0.34
N THR A 55 -13.09 -4.40 1.38
CA THR A 55 -14.46 -4.37 1.91
C THR A 55 -14.43 -4.49 3.43
N PHE A 56 -15.54 -4.22 4.08
CA PHE A 56 -15.74 -4.39 5.51
C PHE A 56 -16.84 -5.43 5.74
N SER A 57 -16.69 -6.25 6.77
CA SER A 57 -17.65 -7.29 7.18
C SER A 57 -18.10 -7.10 8.61
#